data_AF-J6IIA9-F1
#
_entry.id   AF-J6IIA9-F1
#
_cell.length_a   1.000
_cell.length_b   1.000
_cell.length_c   1.000
_cell.angle_alpha   90.00
_cell.angle_beta   90.00
_cell.angle_gamma   90.00
#
_symmetry.space_group_name_H-M   'P 1'
#
loop_
_entity.id
_entity.type
_entity.pdbx_description
1 polymer ?
#
loop_
_entity_poly.entity_id
_entity_poly.type
_entity_poly.pdbx_seq_one_letter_code
_entity_poly.pdbx_strand_id
1 'polypeptide(L)'
;MKARILMVVASLLLLFLFFFPIWHIKLDAPQYPEGINMYIWINDINGKSSFSAPEDELSIHTIENVNLLNHYIGMKHIHAENFWEFKYFPWIIGGMLVLGLLFAFAGKRILYFVWAAIMGVAGVLGMYDFYKWEYDYGHNLSDTAQIKIPGMAYQPPFFGGKELLNFYAESYPAGGTYAMVLAAVLALVAFFVAKKCNKCNKCAA
;
A
#
# COMPACT_ATOMS: atom_id res chain seq x y z
N MET A 1 -2.40 31.53 -3.37
CA MET A 1 -2.12 30.82 -4.63
C MET A 1 -1.20 29.62 -4.41
N LYS A 2 0.02 29.79 -3.88
CA LYS A 2 0.98 28.70 -3.60
C LYS A 2 0.38 27.46 -2.88
N ALA A 3 -0.32 27.66 -1.76
CA ALA A 3 -0.94 26.54 -1.02
C ALA A 3 -2.02 25.77 -1.81
N ARG A 4 -2.76 26.44 -2.70
CA ARG A 4 -3.77 25.77 -3.54
C ARG A 4 -3.10 24.88 -4.58
N ILE A 5 -2.01 25.36 -5.19
CA ILE A 5 -1.22 24.58 -6.16
C ILE A 5 -0.65 23.33 -5.49
N LEU A 6 -0.06 23.48 -4.29
CA LEU A 6 0.43 22.34 -3.51
C LEU A 6 -0.67 21.30 -3.24
N MET A 7 -1.89 21.76 -2.89
CA MET A 7 -3.02 20.86 -2.66
C MET A 7 -3.48 20.15 -3.94
N VAL A 8 -3.49 20.84 -5.09
CA VAL A 8 -3.80 20.21 -6.39
C VAL A 8 -2.76 19.15 -6.72
N VAL A 9 -1.46 19.46 -6.60
CA VAL A 9 -0.38 18.50 -6.85
C VAL A 9 -0.48 17.31 -5.90
N ALA A 10 -0.70 17.54 -4.60
CA ALA A 10 -0.93 16.47 -3.62
C ALA A 10 -2.09 15.56 -4.02
N SER A 11 -3.20 16.13 -4.49
CA SER A 11 -4.37 15.35 -4.92
C SER A 11 -4.10 14.54 -6.18
N LEU A 12 -3.40 15.12 -7.16
CA LEU A 12 -3.06 14.46 -8.42
C LEU A 12 -2.00 13.36 -8.25
N LEU A 13 -1.12 13.44 -7.25
CA LEU A 13 -0.20 12.36 -6.92
C LEU A 13 -0.92 11.04 -6.60
N LEU A 14 -2.18 11.08 -6.17
CA LEU A 14 -2.96 9.87 -5.95
C LEU A 14 -3.21 9.07 -7.25
N LEU A 15 -3.09 9.69 -8.43
CA LEU A 15 -3.18 8.97 -9.70
C LEU A 15 -2.04 7.98 -9.88
N PHE A 16 -0.89 8.18 -9.23
CA PHE A 16 0.24 7.25 -9.35
C PHE A 16 -0.10 5.87 -8.81
N LEU A 17 -1.01 5.74 -7.84
CA LEU A 17 -1.40 4.44 -7.30
C LEU A 17 -2.09 3.53 -8.31
N PHE A 18 -2.60 4.08 -9.41
CA PHE A 18 -3.18 3.29 -10.52
C PHE A 18 -2.10 2.74 -11.47
N PHE A 19 -0.87 3.22 -11.35
CA PHE A 19 0.25 2.85 -12.23
C PHE A 19 1.43 2.26 -11.49
N PHE A 20 1.49 2.38 -10.17
CA PHE A 20 2.60 1.92 -9.33
C PHE A 20 2.06 1.05 -8.19
N PRO A 21 2.73 -0.07 -7.86
CA PRO A 21 2.35 -0.89 -6.73
C PRO A 21 2.57 -0.13 -5.42
N ILE A 22 1.79 -0.47 -4.40
CA ILE A 22 1.92 0.09 -3.05
C ILE A 22 3.01 -0.62 -2.25
N TRP A 23 3.23 -1.90 -2.51
CA TRP A 23 4.20 -2.73 -1.79
C TRP A 23 4.85 -3.75 -2.71
N HIS A 24 6.09 -4.12 -2.39
CA HIS A 24 6.84 -5.17 -3.07
C HIS A 24 7.33 -6.19 -2.05
N ILE A 25 7.15 -7.46 -2.39
CA ILE A 25 7.57 -8.62 -1.61
C ILE A 25 8.41 -9.51 -2.52
N LYS A 26 9.58 -9.91 -2.06
CA LYS A 26 10.44 -10.87 -2.77
C LYS A 26 10.63 -12.11 -1.91
N LEU A 27 10.54 -13.28 -2.54
CA LEU A 27 10.72 -14.57 -1.87
C LEU A 27 11.81 -15.38 -2.59
N ASP A 28 12.93 -15.57 -1.92
CA ASP A 28 14.05 -16.38 -2.39
C ASP A 28 13.95 -17.76 -1.75
N ALA A 29 13.74 -18.81 -2.55
CA ALA A 29 13.65 -20.19 -2.08
C ALA A 29 14.60 -21.08 -2.90
N PRO A 30 15.09 -22.21 -2.37
CA PRO A 30 15.99 -23.10 -3.12
C PRO A 30 15.39 -23.63 -4.42
N GLN A 31 14.06 -23.72 -4.51
CA GLN A 31 13.33 -24.14 -5.70
C GLN A 31 13.15 -23.02 -6.74
N TYR A 32 13.35 -21.76 -6.34
CA TYR A 32 13.19 -20.55 -7.15
C TYR A 32 14.44 -19.67 -6.97
N PRO A 33 15.60 -20.07 -7.52
CA PRO A 33 16.88 -19.41 -7.26
C PRO A 33 16.94 -17.96 -7.80
N GLU A 34 16.12 -17.63 -8.79
CA GLU A 34 15.88 -16.28 -9.31
C GLU A 34 15.03 -15.38 -8.39
N GLY A 35 14.27 -15.98 -7.46
CA GLY A 35 13.37 -15.30 -6.54
C GLY A 35 12.01 -14.96 -7.15
N ILE A 36 10.95 -15.13 -6.37
CA ILE A 36 9.58 -14.77 -6.76
C ILE A 36 9.30 -13.32 -6.34
N ASN A 37 8.96 -12.48 -7.31
CA ASN A 37 8.54 -11.10 -7.06
C ASN A 37 7.01 -11.00 -7.01
N MET A 38 6.50 -10.42 -5.94
CA MET A 38 5.08 -10.18 -5.73
C MET A 38 4.84 -8.70 -5.39
N TYR A 39 3.83 -8.12 -5.99
CA TYR A 39 3.45 -6.73 -5.84
C TYR A 39 2.03 -6.62 -5.33
N ILE A 40 1.83 -5.76 -4.34
CA ILE A 40 0.50 -5.37 -3.88
C ILE A 40 0.14 -4.07 -4.60
N TRP A 41 -0.98 -4.09 -5.30
CA TRP A 41 -1.59 -2.97 -6.00
C TRP A 41 -2.81 -2.48 -5.24
N ILE A 42 -3.34 -1.31 -5.59
CA ILE A 42 -4.59 -0.83 -4.98
C ILE A 42 -5.81 -1.71 -5.29
N ASN A 43 -5.72 -2.59 -6.29
CA ASN A 43 -6.83 -3.39 -6.78
C ASN A 43 -6.47 -4.86 -7.02
N ASP A 44 -5.26 -5.29 -6.68
CA ASP A 44 -4.81 -6.66 -6.94
C ASP A 44 -3.55 -7.00 -6.13
N ILE A 45 -3.22 -8.29 -6.08
CA ILE A 45 -1.92 -8.80 -5.65
C ILE A 45 -1.42 -9.78 -6.71
N ASN A 46 -0.29 -9.48 -7.32
CA ASN A 46 0.23 -10.26 -8.45
C ASN A 46 1.73 -10.01 -8.68
N GLY A 47 2.34 -10.77 -9.59
CA GLY A 47 3.66 -10.45 -10.15
C GLY A 47 3.59 -10.00 -11.61
N LYS A 48 2.40 -9.65 -12.12
CA LYS A 48 2.19 -9.38 -13.55
C LYS A 48 3.01 -8.17 -13.98
N SER A 49 3.54 -8.25 -15.19
CA SER A 49 4.32 -7.17 -15.76
C SER A 49 3.50 -5.90 -15.94
N SER A 50 4.15 -4.78 -15.63
CA SER A 50 3.62 -3.45 -15.88
C SER A 50 4.76 -2.49 -16.14
N PHE A 51 4.45 -1.25 -16.49
CA PHE A 51 5.46 -0.21 -16.66
C PHE A 51 6.31 0.03 -15.39
N SER A 52 5.79 -0.26 -14.20
CA SER A 52 6.45 0.01 -12.90
C SER A 52 6.81 -1.25 -12.11
N ALA A 53 6.51 -2.43 -12.64
CA ALA A 53 6.84 -3.73 -12.08
C ALA A 53 7.46 -4.60 -13.21
N PRO A 54 8.79 -4.77 -13.21
CA PRO A 54 9.49 -5.53 -14.24
C PRO A 54 8.99 -6.97 -14.32
N GLU A 55 8.95 -7.51 -15.54
CA GLU A 55 8.64 -8.93 -15.78
C GLU A 55 9.90 -9.79 -15.57
N ASP A 56 9.69 -10.95 -14.94
CA ASP A 56 10.61 -12.08 -14.92
C ASP A 56 9.86 -13.36 -15.32
N GLU A 57 10.57 -14.48 -15.48
CA GLU A 57 9.97 -15.75 -15.92
C GLU A 57 8.89 -16.27 -14.95
N LEU A 58 9.00 -15.95 -13.66
CA LEU A 58 8.06 -16.38 -12.61
C LEU A 58 6.85 -15.45 -12.45
N SER A 59 6.91 -14.25 -13.02
CA SER A 59 5.92 -13.17 -12.89
C SER A 59 4.51 -13.59 -13.32
N ILE A 60 4.42 -14.40 -14.38
CA ILE A 60 3.15 -14.90 -14.93
C ILE A 60 2.43 -15.81 -13.91
N HIS A 61 3.19 -16.62 -13.17
CA HIS A 61 2.70 -17.63 -12.23
C HIS A 61 2.98 -17.27 -10.77
N THR A 62 3.21 -15.98 -10.46
CA THR A 62 3.64 -15.56 -9.11
C THR A 62 2.73 -16.05 -8.01
N ILE A 63 1.42 -15.85 -8.11
CA ILE A 63 0.48 -16.28 -7.05
C ILE A 63 0.44 -17.81 -6.93
N GLU A 64 0.56 -18.53 -8.04
CA GLU A 64 0.60 -20.01 -8.04
C GLU A 64 1.89 -20.51 -7.38
N ASN A 65 3.03 -19.91 -7.69
CA ASN A 65 4.33 -20.23 -7.09
C ASN A 65 4.36 -19.94 -5.59
N VAL A 66 3.85 -18.78 -5.15
CA VAL A 66 3.71 -18.47 -3.72
C VAL A 66 2.74 -19.44 -3.03
N ASN A 67 1.63 -19.77 -3.68
CA ASN A 67 0.66 -20.73 -3.15
C ASN A 67 1.24 -22.14 -3.02
N LEU A 68 2.10 -22.55 -3.94
CA LEU A 68 2.82 -23.81 -3.84
C LEU A 68 3.74 -23.82 -2.62
N LEU A 69 4.49 -22.74 -2.38
CA LEU A 69 5.31 -22.59 -1.17
C LEU A 69 4.44 -22.63 0.10
N ASN A 70 3.35 -21.86 0.12
CA ASN A 70 2.42 -21.82 1.25
C ASN A 70 1.86 -23.20 1.61
N HIS A 71 1.53 -24.01 0.61
CA HIS A 71 1.03 -25.38 0.79
C HIS A 71 1.99 -26.24 1.63
N TYR A 72 3.30 -26.16 1.36
CA TYR A 72 4.30 -26.99 2.06
C TYR A 72 4.41 -26.67 3.54
N ILE A 73 4.30 -25.40 3.92
CA ILE A 73 4.45 -24.92 5.30
C ILE A 73 3.12 -24.65 6.01
N GLY A 74 2.00 -24.92 5.34
CA GLY A 74 0.66 -24.83 5.90
C GLY A 74 0.06 -23.43 5.91
N MET A 75 0.65 -22.45 5.23
CA MET A 75 0.04 -21.13 5.07
C MET A 75 -1.19 -21.23 4.15
N LYS A 76 -2.14 -20.31 4.33
CA LYS A 76 -3.32 -20.20 3.46
C LYS A 76 -2.93 -19.88 2.03
N HIS A 77 -3.74 -20.36 1.08
CA HIS A 77 -3.61 -19.92 -0.30
C HIS A 77 -4.12 -18.47 -0.44
N ILE A 78 -3.33 -17.67 -1.13
CA ILE A 78 -3.66 -16.31 -1.53
C ILE A 78 -4.63 -16.40 -2.71
N HIS A 79 -5.81 -15.81 -2.52
CA HIS A 79 -6.78 -15.57 -3.58
C HIS A 79 -7.12 -14.08 -3.57
N ALA A 80 -6.81 -13.35 -4.64
CA ALA A 80 -7.00 -11.89 -4.72
C ALA A 80 -8.47 -11.48 -4.45
N GLU A 81 -9.42 -12.33 -4.83
CA GLU A 81 -10.86 -12.13 -4.60
C GLU A 81 -11.29 -12.15 -3.13
N ASN A 82 -10.47 -12.71 -2.22
CA ASN A 82 -10.76 -12.73 -0.79
C ASN A 82 -10.46 -11.39 -0.10
N PHE A 83 -9.73 -10.49 -0.77
CA PHE A 83 -9.36 -9.18 -0.25
C PHE A 83 -10.42 -8.16 -0.70
N TRP A 84 -11.36 -7.85 0.19
CA TRP A 84 -12.39 -6.85 -0.10
C TRP A 84 -11.76 -5.46 -0.36
N GLU A 85 -10.59 -5.18 0.22
CA GLU A 85 -9.80 -3.97 0.04
C GLU A 85 -9.56 -3.67 -1.43
N PHE A 86 -9.18 -4.66 -2.24
CA PHE A 86 -8.92 -4.50 -3.67
C PHE A 86 -10.15 -4.03 -4.46
N LYS A 87 -11.36 -4.33 -3.97
CA LYS A 87 -12.61 -3.85 -4.58
C LYS A 87 -12.89 -2.38 -4.24
N TYR A 88 -12.51 -1.89 -3.06
CA TYR A 88 -12.91 -0.57 -2.57
C TYR A 88 -11.79 0.47 -2.59
N PHE A 89 -10.53 0.07 -2.47
CA PHE A 89 -9.38 0.96 -2.44
C PHE A 89 -9.33 1.89 -3.68
N PRO A 90 -9.59 1.44 -4.92
CA PRO A 90 -9.62 2.34 -6.08
C PRO A 90 -10.66 3.46 -5.94
N TRP A 91 -11.84 3.14 -5.37
CA TRP A 91 -12.90 4.12 -5.12
C TRP A 91 -12.55 5.07 -3.97
N ILE A 92 -11.90 4.58 -2.92
CA ILE A 92 -11.42 5.39 -1.80
C ILE A 92 -10.37 6.39 -2.30
N ILE A 93 -9.39 5.92 -3.09
CA ILE A 93 -8.34 6.77 -3.67
C ILE A 93 -8.93 7.78 -4.65
N GLY A 94 -9.84 7.37 -5.53
CA GLY A 94 -10.56 8.28 -6.43
C GLY A 94 -11.38 9.34 -5.68
N GLY A 95 -12.06 8.93 -4.59
CA GLY A 95 -12.78 9.84 -3.71
C GLY A 95 -11.86 10.84 -3.01
N MET A 96 -10.70 10.39 -2.52
CA MET A 96 -9.70 11.25 -1.89
C MET A 96 -9.08 12.24 -2.88
N LEU A 97 -8.86 11.83 -4.12
CA LEU A 97 -8.42 12.71 -5.20
C LEU A 97 -9.44 13.83 -5.43
N VAL A 98 -10.72 13.48 -5.64
CA VAL A 98 -11.79 14.47 -5.87
C VAL A 98 -11.94 15.40 -4.67
N LEU A 99 -11.95 14.85 -3.46
CA LEU A 99 -12.04 15.61 -2.21
C LEU A 99 -10.87 16.60 -2.08
N GLY A 100 -9.65 16.17 -2.42
CA GLY A 100 -8.47 17.01 -2.38
C GLY A 100 -8.56 18.19 -3.36
N LEU A 101 -9.05 17.96 -4.57
CA LEU A 101 -9.31 19.02 -5.56
C LEU A 101 -10.40 19.99 -5.09
N LEU A 102 -11.48 19.50 -4.49
CA LEU A 102 -12.54 20.33 -3.89
C LEU A 102 -11.99 21.22 -2.77
N PHE A 103 -11.11 20.68 -1.92
CA PHE A 103 -10.47 21.44 -0.85
C PHE A 103 -9.49 22.47 -1.39
N ALA A 104 -8.74 22.12 -2.45
CA ALA A 104 -7.87 23.05 -3.16
C ALA A 104 -8.67 24.25 -3.70
N PHE A 105 -9.82 23.99 -4.32
CA PHE A 105 -10.73 25.02 -4.83
C PHE A 105 -11.31 25.89 -3.70
N ALA A 106 -11.78 25.27 -2.61
CA ALA A 106 -12.33 26.00 -1.45
C ALA A 106 -11.28 26.91 -0.79
N GLY A 107 -9.99 26.54 -0.84
CA GLY A 107 -8.90 27.41 -0.41
C GLY A 107 -8.80 27.62 1.11
N LYS A 108 -9.51 26.82 1.92
CA LYS A 108 -9.54 26.96 3.37
C LYS A 108 -8.40 26.15 3.99
N ARG A 109 -7.51 26.82 4.72
CA ARG A 109 -6.34 26.21 5.39
C ARG A 109 -6.68 24.92 6.13
N ILE A 110 -7.72 24.93 6.97
CA ILE A 110 -8.08 23.78 7.81
C ILE A 110 -8.41 22.53 6.98
N LEU A 111 -8.95 22.69 5.76
CA LEU A 111 -9.28 21.56 4.90
C LEU A 111 -8.04 20.80 4.43
N TYR A 112 -6.91 21.48 4.22
CA TYR A 112 -5.65 20.81 3.85
C TYR A 112 -5.12 19.93 4.99
N PHE A 113 -5.25 20.41 6.23
CA PHE A 113 -4.91 19.62 7.41
C PHE A 113 -5.86 18.43 7.58
N VAL A 114 -7.18 18.64 7.43
CA VAL A 114 -8.17 17.56 7.51
C VAL A 114 -7.86 16.48 6.48
N TRP A 115 -7.57 16.86 5.24
CA TRP A 115 -7.23 15.90 4.19
C TRP A 115 -5.94 15.13 4.49
N ALA A 116 -4.90 15.82 4.94
CA ALA A 116 -3.65 15.18 5.36
C ALA A 116 -3.85 14.23 6.55
N ALA A 117 -4.68 14.62 7.52
CA ALA A 117 -5.03 13.78 8.67
C ALA A 117 -5.78 12.53 8.23
N ILE A 118 -6.74 12.65 7.30
CA ILE A 118 -7.45 11.51 6.72
C ILE A 118 -6.46 10.57 6.01
N MET A 119 -5.55 11.11 5.20
CA MET A 119 -4.49 10.31 4.55
C MET A 119 -3.60 9.59 5.57
N GLY A 120 -3.21 10.27 6.66
CA GLY A 120 -2.41 9.68 7.72
C GLY A 120 -3.14 8.55 8.44
N VAL A 121 -4.41 8.75 8.80
CA VAL A 121 -5.25 7.71 9.41
C VAL A 121 -5.44 6.53 8.45
N ALA A 122 -5.76 6.79 7.18
CA ALA A 122 -5.91 5.75 6.17
C ALA A 122 -4.61 4.95 5.97
N GLY A 123 -3.45 5.62 5.96
CA GLY A 123 -2.14 4.96 5.86
C GLY A 123 -1.85 4.06 7.06
N VAL A 124 -2.13 4.52 8.29
CA VAL A 124 -1.97 3.70 9.50
C VAL A 124 -2.91 2.50 9.49
N LEU A 125 -4.17 2.70 9.08
CA LEU A 125 -5.13 1.60 8.96
C LEU A 125 -4.70 0.58 7.91
N GLY A 126 -4.19 1.02 6.75
CA GLY A 126 -3.66 0.13 5.72
C GLY A 126 -2.45 -0.67 6.20
N MET A 127 -1.51 -0.03 6.92
CA MET A 127 -0.37 -0.73 7.53
C MET A 127 -0.81 -1.75 8.59
N TYR A 128 -1.77 -1.38 9.44
CA TYR A 128 -2.31 -2.29 10.44
C TYR A 128 -2.99 -3.51 9.80
N ASP A 129 -3.75 -3.28 8.73
CA ASP A 129 -4.43 -4.35 8.02
C ASP A 129 -3.44 -5.28 7.31
N PHE A 130 -2.40 -4.73 6.67
CA PHE A 130 -1.32 -5.52 6.09
C PHE A 130 -0.60 -6.39 7.14
N TYR A 131 -0.28 -5.82 8.32
CA TYR A 131 0.28 -6.59 9.44
C TYR A 131 -0.64 -7.74 9.88
N LYS A 132 -1.97 -7.52 9.88
CA LYS A 132 -2.94 -8.58 10.20
C LYS A 132 -2.93 -9.70 9.17
N TRP A 133 -2.79 -9.39 7.88
CA TRP A 133 -2.64 -10.42 6.84
C TRP A 133 -1.42 -11.27 7.12
N GLU A 134 -0.25 -10.66 7.32
CA GLU A 134 0.99 -11.38 7.60
C GLU A 134 0.89 -12.24 8.86
N TYR A 135 0.27 -11.71 9.92
CA TYR A 135 0.08 -12.43 11.17
C TYR A 135 -0.82 -13.65 10.97
N ASP A 136 -1.99 -13.49 10.34
CA ASP A 136 -2.93 -14.59 10.10
C ASP A 136 -2.32 -15.67 9.20
N TYR A 137 -1.67 -15.28 8.09
CA TYR A 137 -1.00 -16.24 7.21
C TYR A 137 0.15 -16.97 7.92
N GLY A 138 0.91 -16.27 8.76
CA GLY A 138 2.08 -16.82 9.43
C GLY A 138 1.81 -17.68 10.67
N HIS A 139 0.65 -17.51 11.33
CA HIS A 139 0.32 -18.19 12.60
C HIS A 139 -0.86 -19.16 12.49
N ASN A 140 -1.71 -19.03 11.47
CA ASN A 140 -2.86 -19.90 11.27
C ASN A 140 -2.52 -21.02 10.28
N LEU A 141 -1.59 -21.88 10.69
CA LEU A 141 -0.99 -22.91 9.85
C LEU A 141 -1.79 -24.22 9.88
N SER A 142 -1.90 -24.87 8.73
CA SER A 142 -2.63 -26.14 8.60
C SER A 142 -1.96 -27.30 9.36
N ASP A 143 -2.79 -28.09 10.04
CA ASP A 143 -2.37 -29.36 10.65
C ASP A 143 -2.02 -30.46 9.64
N THR A 144 -2.20 -30.23 8.35
CA THR A 144 -1.81 -31.17 7.29
C THR A 144 -0.55 -30.73 6.53
N ALA A 145 0.12 -29.66 6.96
CA ALA A 145 1.34 -29.17 6.33
C ALA A 145 2.45 -30.24 6.29
N GLN A 146 3.17 -30.29 5.17
CA GLN A 146 4.23 -31.27 4.95
C GLN A 146 5.49 -30.95 5.77
N ILE A 147 5.78 -29.66 5.93
CA ILE A 147 6.92 -29.16 6.69
C ILE A 147 6.40 -28.43 7.91
N LYS A 148 6.74 -28.95 9.09
CA LYS A 148 6.37 -28.35 10.38
C LYS A 148 7.53 -28.38 11.35
N ILE A 149 7.85 -27.22 11.90
CA ILE A 149 8.75 -27.12 13.04
C ILE A 149 7.91 -26.72 14.26
N PRO A 150 7.89 -27.53 15.33
CA PRO A 150 7.13 -27.20 16.54
C PRO A 150 7.51 -25.82 17.10
N GLY A 151 6.50 -24.97 17.31
CA GLY A 151 6.67 -23.63 17.89
C GLY A 151 7.18 -22.55 16.91
N MET A 152 7.35 -22.86 15.63
CA MET A 152 7.73 -21.87 14.61
C MET A 152 6.50 -21.30 13.89
N ALA A 153 6.50 -19.98 13.69
CA ALA A 153 5.55 -19.26 12.85
C ALA A 153 6.27 -18.74 11.61
N TYR A 154 5.59 -18.76 10.48
CA TYR A 154 6.15 -18.36 9.18
C TYR A 154 5.72 -16.96 8.75
N GLN A 155 5.45 -16.07 9.71
CA GLN A 155 5.04 -14.69 9.42
C GLN A 155 6.11 -13.97 8.58
N PRO A 156 5.75 -13.51 7.36
CA PRO A 156 6.60 -12.65 6.53
C PRO A 156 7.03 -11.36 7.25
N PRO A 157 8.16 -10.75 6.87
CA PRO A 157 8.55 -9.48 7.45
C PRO A 157 7.61 -8.37 6.99
N PHE A 158 7.06 -7.62 7.95
CA PHE A 158 6.32 -6.39 7.63
C PHE A 158 7.17 -5.38 6.87
N PHE A 159 8.46 -5.28 7.23
CA PHE A 159 9.44 -4.43 6.58
C PHE A 159 10.84 -5.05 6.73
N GLY A 160 11.65 -4.97 5.68
CA GLY A 160 13.00 -5.53 5.68
C GLY A 160 13.04 -6.98 5.24
N GLY A 161 14.06 -7.71 5.69
CA GLY A 161 14.30 -9.10 5.31
C GLY A 161 14.24 -10.06 6.49
N LYS A 162 13.75 -11.28 6.26
CA LYS A 162 13.67 -12.33 7.29
C LYS A 162 13.81 -13.72 6.66
N GLU A 163 14.67 -14.54 7.28
CA GLU A 163 14.72 -15.97 6.99
C GLU A 163 13.52 -16.68 7.62
N LEU A 164 12.83 -17.47 6.79
CA LEU A 164 11.70 -18.30 7.14
C LEU A 164 12.05 -19.72 6.72
N LEU A 165 12.56 -20.52 7.65
CA LEU A 165 13.04 -21.87 7.37
C LEU A 165 14.20 -21.89 6.37
N ASN A 166 13.97 -22.33 5.14
CA ASN A 166 14.95 -22.41 4.06
C ASN A 166 14.73 -21.36 2.97
N PHE A 167 13.77 -20.44 3.13
CA PHE A 167 13.52 -19.35 2.20
C PHE A 167 13.70 -17.99 2.90
N TYR A 168 14.13 -17.00 2.13
CA TYR A 168 14.34 -15.63 2.60
C TYR A 168 13.28 -14.72 1.99
N ALA A 169 12.61 -13.93 2.82
CA ALA A 169 11.57 -13.01 2.40
C ALA A 169 12.02 -11.57 2.61
N GLU A 170 11.79 -10.71 1.62
CA GLU A 170 11.98 -9.26 1.70
C GLU A 170 10.66 -8.54 1.48
N SER A 171 10.46 -7.41 2.17
CA SER A 171 9.21 -6.65 2.13
C SER A 171 9.48 -5.16 2.25
N TYR A 172 9.10 -4.39 1.22
CA TYR A 172 9.38 -2.96 1.15
C TYR A 172 8.24 -2.15 0.50
N PRO A 173 8.05 -0.88 0.92
CA PRO A 173 7.17 0.05 0.23
C PRO A 173 7.61 0.26 -1.22
N ALA A 174 6.62 0.32 -2.12
CA ALA A 174 6.85 0.60 -3.52
C ALA A 174 6.36 2.01 -3.93
N GLY A 175 6.43 2.32 -5.22
CA GLY A 175 6.20 3.67 -5.79
C GLY A 175 4.88 4.31 -5.35
N GLY A 176 3.80 3.53 -5.25
CA GLY A 176 2.49 3.98 -4.80
C GLY A 176 2.51 4.51 -3.36
N THR A 177 3.18 3.81 -2.45
CA THR A 177 3.33 4.26 -1.05
C THR A 177 4.13 5.55 -0.96
N TYR A 178 5.23 5.67 -1.70
CA TYR A 178 6.01 6.92 -1.72
C TYR A 178 5.18 8.10 -2.25
N ALA A 179 4.36 7.88 -3.29
CA ALA A 179 3.45 8.90 -3.81
C ALA A 179 2.38 9.31 -2.77
N MET A 180 1.82 8.36 -2.02
CA MET A 180 0.86 8.64 -0.93
C MET A 180 1.49 9.47 0.19
N VAL A 181 2.68 9.09 0.65
CA VAL A 181 3.40 9.82 1.69
C VAL A 181 3.72 11.23 1.22
N LEU A 182 4.23 11.38 0.00
CA LEU A 182 4.51 12.69 -0.58
C LEU A 182 3.25 13.54 -0.70
N ALA A 183 2.13 12.96 -1.12
CA ALA A 183 0.84 13.64 -1.18
C ALA A 183 0.39 14.17 0.20
N ALA A 184 0.49 13.34 1.24
CA ALA A 184 0.15 13.74 2.61
C ALA A 184 1.08 14.86 3.12
N VAL A 185 2.39 14.75 2.87
CA VAL A 185 3.38 15.78 3.23
C VAL A 185 3.11 17.10 2.51
N LEU A 186 2.80 17.07 1.20
CA LEU A 186 2.46 18.27 0.44
C LEU A 186 1.18 18.95 0.93
N ALA A 187 0.17 18.17 1.33
CA ALA A 187 -1.04 18.71 1.95
C ALA A 187 -0.77 19.36 3.31
N LEU A 188 0.11 18.77 4.14
CA LEU A 188 0.58 19.39 5.38
C LEU A 188 1.37 20.68 5.12
N VAL A 189 2.27 20.69 4.15
CA VAL A 189 3.01 21.89 3.74
C VAL A 189 2.04 22.97 3.25
N ALA A 190 1.02 22.60 2.47
CA ALA A 190 -0.04 23.51 2.03
C ALA A 190 -0.78 24.13 3.21
N PHE A 191 -1.07 23.35 4.28
CA PHE A 191 -1.64 23.87 5.52
C PHE A 191 -0.74 24.93 6.18
N PHE A 192 0.57 24.69 6.30
CA PHE A 192 1.49 25.63 6.93
C PHE A 192 1.70 26.91 6.12
N VAL A 193 1.78 26.79 4.78
CA VAL A 193 1.96 27.92 3.86
C VAL A 193 0.68 28.73 3.66
N ALA A 194 -0.49 28.12 3.90
CA ALA A 194 -1.75 28.85 3.88
C ALA A 194 -1.80 29.87 5.02
N LYS A 195 -1.89 31.15 4.67
CA LYS A 195 -2.14 32.22 5.65
C LYS A 195 -3.47 31.96 6.37
N LYS A 196 -3.53 32.19 7.68
CA LYS A 196 -4.81 32.22 8.40
C LYS A 196 -5.69 33.26 7.72
N CYS A 197 -6.79 32.82 7.12
CA CYS A 197 -7.77 33.74 6.58
C CYS A 197 -8.57 34.24 7.79
N ASN A 198 -8.09 35.30 8.45
CA ASN A 198 -8.89 36.03 9.42
C ASN A 198 -9.98 36.75 8.63
N LYS A 199 -11.12 36.09 8.40
CA LYS A 199 -12.35 36.83 8.14
C LYS A 199 -12.77 37.47 9.46
N CYS A 200 -12.27 38.67 9.71
CA CYS A 200 -13.02 39.66 10.47
C CYS A 200 -13.39 40.77 9.48
N ASN A 201 -14.70 40.81 9.20
CA ASN A 201 -15.50 41.82 8.52
C ASN A 201 -15.39 42.00 7.00
N LYS A 202 -16.53 41.69 6.37
CA LYS A 202 -17.06 42.42 5.22
C LYS A 202 -17.03 43.93 5.55
N CYS A 203 -16.26 44.74 4.83
CA CYS A 203 -16.70 46.10 4.59
C CYS A 203 -17.68 46.01 3.42
N ALA A 204 -18.96 46.08 3.77
CA ALA A 204 -20.02 46.42 2.83
C ALA A 204 -20.11 47.95 2.79
N ALA A 205 -20.26 48.48 1.57
CA ALA A 205 -20.45 49.88 1.18
C ALA A 205 -19.29 50.83 1.46
#